data_AF-A0A3D5FQ21-F1
#
_entry.id   AF-A0A3D5FQ21-F1
#
_cell.length_a   1.000
_cell.length_b   1.000
_cell.length_c   1.000
_cell.angle_alpha   90.00
_cell.angle_beta   90.00
_cell.angle_gamma   90.00
#
_symmetry.space_group_name_H-M   'P 1'
#
loop_
_entity.id
_entity.type
_entity.pdbx_description
1 polymer ?
#
loop_
_entity_poly.entity_id
_entity_poly.type
_entity_poly.pdbx_seq_one_letter_code
_entity_poly.pdbx_strand_id
1 'polypeptide(L)'
;MLRDERFKYNHYVGAPPQLFDMRSDPQELRDLAGDPAHAEQLKACEQRLRQILDPDEVDAMARADQAARVEALGGEAAIRQRGAFDNSPAPGEAPAFRLH
;
A
#
# COMPACT_ATOMS: atom_id res chain seq x y z
N MET A 1 4.98 -4.46 2.26
CA MET A 1 6.33 -4.53 1.65
C MET A 1 7.25 -5.26 2.62
N LEU A 2 8.08 -6.18 2.10
CA LEU A 2 9.12 -6.88 2.82
C LEU A 2 10.48 -6.48 2.24
N ARG A 3 11.47 -6.22 3.10
CA ARG A 3 12.82 -5.83 2.69
C ARG A 3 13.83 -6.55 3.56
N ASP A 4 14.83 -7.18 2.94
CA ASP A 4 16.02 -7.68 3.62
C ASP A 4 17.29 -6.97 3.11
N GLU A 5 18.46 -7.60 3.11
CA GLU A 5 19.66 -6.99 2.53
C GLU A 5 19.63 -6.98 0.99
N ARG A 6 19.12 -8.04 0.37
CA ARG A 6 19.24 -8.27 -1.09
C ARG A 6 17.96 -8.01 -1.84
N PHE A 7 16.80 -8.39 -1.32
CA PHE A 7 15.53 -8.26 -2.02
C PHE A 7 14.61 -7.25 -1.36
N LYS A 8 13.82 -6.57 -2.19
CA LYS A 8 12.62 -5.85 -1.79
C LYS A 8 11.43 -6.48 -2.51
N TYR A 9 10.41 -6.84 -1.76
CA TYR A 9 9.21 -7.49 -2.25
C TYR A 9 7.97 -6.68 -1.89
N ASN A 10 7.17 -6.33 -2.92
CA ASN A 10 5.88 -5.68 -2.75
C ASN A 10 4.77 -6.68 -3.07
N HIS A 11 3.86 -6.85 -2.11
CA HIS A 11 2.64 -7.64 -2.27
C HIS A 11 1.45 -6.69 -2.37
N TYR A 12 0.51 -7.02 -3.25
CA TYR A 12 -0.73 -6.28 -3.44
C TYR A 12 -1.90 -7.27 -3.45
N VAL A 13 -2.93 -7.00 -2.65
CA VAL A 13 -4.18 -7.75 -2.74
C VAL A 13 -4.88 -7.34 -4.05
N GLY A 14 -5.07 -8.29 -4.96
CA GLY A 14 -5.72 -8.07 -6.24
C GLY A 14 -4.83 -7.56 -7.39
N ALA A 15 -3.50 -7.51 -7.21
CA ALA A 15 -2.57 -7.14 -8.29
C ALA A 15 -1.27 -7.99 -8.25
N PRO A 16 -0.53 -8.10 -9.37
CA PRO A 16 0.73 -8.84 -9.40
C PRO A 16 1.76 -8.27 -8.41
N PRO A 17 2.56 -9.11 -7.75
CA PRO A 17 3.62 -8.64 -6.87
C PRO A 17 4.79 -8.03 -7.67
N GLN A 18 5.71 -7.38 -6.98
CA GLN A 18 6.97 -6.89 -7.55
C GLN A 18 8.16 -7.38 -6.72
N LEU A 19 9.29 -7.63 -7.37
CA LEU A 19 10.53 -8.08 -6.73
C LEU A 19 11.74 -7.33 -7.32
N PHE A 20 12.55 -6.73 -6.45
CA PHE A 20 13.75 -5.99 -6.85
C PHE A 20 15.00 -6.54 -6.15
N ASP A 21 16.09 -6.78 -6.89
CA ASP A 21 17.41 -7.08 -6.31
C ASP A 21 18.13 -5.76 -6.00
N MET A 22 18.11 -5.38 -4.73
CA MET A 22 18.62 -4.11 -4.22
C MET A 22 20.14 -4.01 -4.19
N ARG A 23 20.87 -5.10 -4.47
CA ARG A 23 22.34 -5.05 -4.63
C ARG A 23 22.72 -4.66 -6.05
N SER A 24 22.05 -5.25 -7.05
CA SER A 24 22.32 -4.94 -8.47
C SER A 24 21.49 -3.79 -9.02
N ASP A 25 20.33 -3.53 -8.43
CA ASP A 25 19.34 -2.53 -8.85
C ASP A 25 18.85 -1.73 -7.63
N PRO A 26 19.70 -0.89 -7.02
CA PRO A 26 19.32 -0.08 -5.86
C PRO A 26 18.27 1.00 -6.18
N GLN A 27 18.00 1.25 -7.47
CA GLN A 27 17.01 2.22 -7.94
C GLN A 27 15.65 1.56 -8.28
N GLU A 28 15.53 0.24 -8.12
CA GLU A 28 14.28 -0.50 -8.32
C GLU A 28 13.70 -0.34 -9.75
N LEU A 29 14.57 -0.26 -10.75
CA LEU A 29 14.19 -0.01 -12.14
C LEU A 29 13.77 -1.30 -12.88
N ARG A 30 14.12 -2.46 -12.35
CA ARG A 30 13.85 -3.76 -12.98
C ARG A 30 13.08 -4.67 -12.03
N ASP A 31 11.79 -4.83 -12.33
CA ASP A 31 10.96 -5.84 -11.67
C ASP A 31 11.32 -7.25 -12.15
N LEU A 32 11.63 -8.12 -11.18
CA LEU A 32 12.04 -9.51 -11.35
C LEU A 32 10.89 -10.50 -11.07
N ALA A 33 9.70 -10.03 -10.66
CA ALA A 33 8.60 -10.91 -10.27
C ALA A 33 8.12 -11.83 -11.41
N GLY A 34 8.26 -11.40 -12.66
CA GLY A 34 7.93 -12.20 -13.85
C GLY A 34 9.10 -13.04 -14.39
N ASP A 35 10.29 -12.94 -13.82
CA ASP A 35 11.48 -13.65 -14.31
C ASP A 35 11.54 -15.07 -13.71
N PRO A 36 11.47 -16.14 -14.52
CA PRO A 36 11.54 -17.52 -14.01
C PRO A 36 12.82 -17.82 -13.22
N ALA A 37 13.92 -17.12 -13.49
CA ALA A 37 15.17 -17.27 -12.74
C ALA A 37 15.06 -16.80 -11.28
N HIS A 38 14.03 -16.01 -10.96
CA HIS A 38 13.77 -15.42 -9.64
C HIS A 38 12.51 -15.98 -8.95
N ALA A 39 11.89 -17.03 -9.51
CA ALA A 39 10.63 -17.59 -9.00
C ALA A 39 10.74 -18.11 -7.55
N GLU A 40 11.85 -18.75 -7.20
CA GLU A 40 12.08 -19.26 -5.84
C GLU A 40 12.23 -18.11 -4.82
N GLN A 41 12.92 -17.03 -5.20
CA GLN A 41 13.09 -15.85 -4.35
C GLN A 41 11.77 -15.12 -4.14
N LEU A 42 10.95 -15.00 -5.19
CA LEU A 42 9.60 -14.44 -5.10
C LEU A 42 8.74 -15.23 -4.11
N LYS A 43 8.72 -16.56 -4.26
CA LYS A 43 7.97 -17.47 -3.38
C LYS A 43 8.47 -17.41 -1.93
N ALA A 44 9.78 -17.37 -1.73
CA ALA A 44 10.36 -17.25 -0.38
C ALA A 44 9.97 -15.92 0.30
N CYS A 45 9.94 -14.82 -0.46
CA CYS A 45 9.49 -13.53 0.06
C CYS A 45 8.00 -13.56 0.43
N GLU A 46 7.15 -14.16 -0.41
CA GLU A 46 5.72 -14.32 -0.11
C GLU A 46 5.51 -15.15 1.16
N GLN A 47 6.19 -16.29 1.28
CA GLN A 47 6.11 -17.14 2.47
C GLN A 47 6.53 -16.38 3.73
N ARG A 48 7.61 -15.60 3.65
CA ARG A 48 8.07 -14.78 4.77
C ARG A 48 7.08 -13.67 5.14
N LEU A 49 6.43 -13.05 4.16
CA LEU A 49 5.34 -12.10 4.42
C LEU A 49 4.19 -12.79 5.17
N ARG A 50 3.78 -13.98 4.71
CA ARG A 50 2.68 -14.75 5.30
C ARG A 50 2.97 -15.30 6.71
N GLN A 51 4.24 -15.35 7.11
CA GLN A 51 4.63 -15.62 8.50
C GLN A 51 4.42 -14.42 9.43
N ILE A 52 4.36 -13.21 8.88
CA ILE A 52 4.18 -11.97 9.65
C ILE A 52 2.70 -11.61 9.75
N LEU A 53 1.96 -11.73 8.64
CA LEU A 53 0.53 -11.41 8.55
C LEU A 53 -0.13 -12.15 7.39
N ASP A 54 -1.45 -12.27 7.40
CA ASP A 54 -2.22 -12.60 6.20
C ASP A 54 -2.58 -11.31 5.44
N PRO A 55 -2.08 -11.10 4.19
CA PRO A 55 -2.35 -9.88 3.44
C PRO A 55 -3.84 -9.66 3.14
N ASP A 56 -4.58 -10.76 2.90
CA ASP A 56 -5.99 -10.71 2.53
C ASP A 56 -6.85 -10.30 3.75
N GLU A 57 -6.54 -10.83 4.93
CA GLU A 57 -7.21 -10.44 6.17
C GLU A 57 -6.94 -8.97 6.52
N VAL A 58 -5.68 -8.52 6.40
CA VAL A 58 -5.30 -7.13 6.70
C VAL A 58 -5.94 -6.15 5.72
N ASP A 59 -6.03 -6.47 4.42
CA ASP A 59 -6.75 -5.65 3.44
C ASP A 59 -8.25 -5.55 3.78
N ALA A 60 -8.89 -6.68 4.11
CA ALA A 60 -10.30 -6.69 4.52
C ALA A 60 -10.55 -5.83 5.77
N MET A 61 -9.68 -5.93 6.79
CA MET A 61 -9.75 -5.10 7.99
C MET A 61 -9.60 -3.61 7.66
N ALA A 62 -8.61 -3.25 6.83
CA ALA A 62 -8.38 -1.87 6.44
C ALA A 62 -9.59 -1.28 5.68
N ARG A 63 -10.22 -2.06 4.79
CA ARG A 63 -11.44 -1.64 4.09
C ARG A 63 -12.63 -1.45 5.03
N ALA A 64 -12.81 -2.35 6.00
CA ALA A 64 -13.85 -2.23 7.00
C ALA A 64 -13.67 -0.95 7.84
N ASP A 65 -12.43 -0.66 8.27
CA ASP A 65 -12.10 0.57 9.00
C ASP A 65 -12.37 1.83 8.18
N GLN A 66 -12.03 1.81 6.89
CA GLN A 66 -12.32 2.92 5.98
C GLN A 66 -13.83 3.13 5.82
N ALA A 67 -14.60 2.05 5.64
CA ALA A 67 -16.07 2.12 5.56
C ALA A 67 -16.68 2.68 6.85
N ALA A 68 -16.23 2.20 8.02
CA ALA A 68 -16.69 2.72 9.31
C ALA A 68 -16.39 4.21 9.50
N ARG A 69 -15.22 4.68 9.03
CA ARG A 69 -14.90 6.12 9.04
C ARG A 69 -15.79 6.92 8.11
N VAL A 70 -16.14 6.38 6.94
CA VAL A 70 -17.07 7.03 6.02
C VAL A 70 -18.43 7.23 6.69
N GLU A 71 -18.97 6.18 7.31
CA GLU A 71 -20.25 6.25 8.03
C GLU A 71 -20.19 7.23 9.22
N ALA A 72 -19.13 7.17 10.03
CA ALA A 72 -18.95 8.07 11.17
C ALA A 72 -18.86 9.56 10.77
N LEU A 73 -18.46 9.85 9.53
CA LEU A 73 -18.38 11.20 8.97
C LEU A 73 -19.67 11.62 8.24
N GLY A 74 -20.75 10.84 8.32
CA GLY A 74 -22.04 11.15 7.72
C GLY A 74 -22.23 10.60 6.30
N GLY A 75 -21.41 9.62 5.90
CA GLY A 75 -21.50 8.96 4.61
C GLY A 75 -20.79 9.70 3.47
N GLU A 76 -20.73 9.05 2.31
CA GLU A 76 -19.97 9.55 1.15
C GLU A 76 -20.43 10.93 0.68
N ALA A 77 -21.74 11.18 0.66
CA ALA A 77 -22.31 12.46 0.23
C ALA A 77 -21.84 13.62 1.11
N ALA A 78 -21.84 13.45 2.44
CA ALA A 78 -21.38 14.47 3.38
C ALA A 78 -19.88 14.73 3.23
N ILE A 79 -19.08 13.68 3.03
CA ILE A 79 -17.63 13.81 2.79
C ILE A 79 -17.36 14.58 1.50
N ARG A 80 -18.05 14.25 0.41
CA ARG A 80 -17.91 14.97 -0.88
C ARG A 80 -18.31 16.43 -0.74
N GLN A 81 -19.41 16.72 -0.05
CA GLN A 81 -19.87 18.09 0.18
C GLN A 81 -18.94 18.89 1.10
N ARG A 82 -18.26 18.23 2.03
CA ARG A 82 -17.24 18.87 2.89
C ARG A 82 -16.07 19.40 2.06
N GLY A 83 -15.77 18.79 0.91
CA GLY A 83 -14.61 19.12 0.09
C GLY A 83 -13.31 18.51 0.61
N ALA A 84 -12.22 18.79 -0.10
CA ALA A 84 -10.86 18.34 0.23
C ALA A 84 -9.93 19.54 0.41
N PHE A 85 -8.79 19.33 1.08
CA PHE A 85 -7.71 20.31 1.12
C PHE A 85 -6.67 19.96 0.04
N ASP A 86 -6.25 20.97 -0.74
CA ASP A 86 -5.26 20.79 -1.82
C ASP A 86 -3.86 20.44 -1.30
N ASN A 87 -3.55 20.91 -0.09
CA ASN A 87 -2.29 20.70 0.59
C ASN A 87 -2.53 20.41 2.06
N SER A 88 -1.60 19.67 2.67
CA SER A 88 -1.60 19.51 4.11
C SER A 88 -1.40 20.88 4.77
N PRO A 89 -2.24 21.30 5.73
CA PRO A 89 -2.07 22.58 6.43
C PRO A 89 -0.74 22.61 7.18
N ALA A 90 -0.08 23.77 7.21
CA ALA A 90 1.10 23.94 8.04
C ALA A 90 0.73 23.83 9.54
N PRO A 91 1.66 23.47 10.43
CA PRO A 91 1.41 23.48 11.87
C PRO A 91 0.86 24.85 12.32
N GLY A 92 -0.34 24.86 12.91
CA GLY A 92 -1.02 26.08 13.37
C GLY A 92 -1.96 26.74 12.34
N GLU A 93 -2.03 26.21 11.11
CA GLU A 93 -2.96 26.68 10.09
C GLU A 93 -4.28 25.89 10.13
N ALA A 94 -5.40 26.58 9.96
CA ALA A 94 -6.70 25.93 9.84
C ALA A 94 -6.85 25.27 8.45
N PRO A 95 -7.38 24.04 8.36
CA PRO A 95 -7.60 23.37 7.08
C PRO A 95 -8.64 24.12 6.24
N ALA A 96 -8.27 24.47 5.01
CA ALA A 96 -9.17 25.06 4.03
C ALA A 96 -9.72 23.97 3.09
N PHE A 97 -11.00 23.65 3.22
CA PHE A 97 -11.67 22.68 2.36
C PHE A 97 -12.26 23.36 1.12
N ARG A 98 -12.13 22.71 -0.05
CA ARG A 98 -12.61 23.18 -1.36
C ARG A 98 -13.30 22.04 -2.10
N LEU A 99 -14.31 22.38 -2.90
CA LEU A 99 -14.97 21.45 -3.81
C LEU A 99 -14.18 21.36 -5.11
N HIS A 100 -14.06 20.15 -5.67
CA HIS A 100 -13.42 19.86 -6.96
C HIS A 100 -14.41 19.17 -7.89
#